data_AF-A0A9Q4AEA4-F1
#
_entry.id   AF-A0A9Q4AEA4-F1
#
_cell.length_a   1.000
_cell.length_b   1.000
_cell.length_c   1.000
_cell.angle_alpha   90.00
_cell.angle_beta   90.00
_cell.angle_gamma   90.00
#
_symmetry.space_group_name_H-M   'P 1'
#
loop_
_entity.id
_entity.type
_entity.pdbx_description
1 polymer ?
#
loop_
_entity_poly.entity_id
_entity_poly.type
_entity_poly.pdbx_seq_one_letter_code
_entity_poly.pdbx_strand_id
1 'polypeptide(L)' 'MAEFLKFKETQDKWNEINELEHEYITEEERLHLEDIKLKGEFIDQDDLLKELGINKNEI' A
#
# COMPACT_ATOMS: atom_id res chain seq x y z
N MET A 1 13.23 11.83 -30.75
CA MET A 1 13.40 13.10 -29.99
C MET A 1 12.06 13.58 -29.42
N ALA A 2 11.09 13.99 -30.24
CA ALA A 2 9.79 14.50 -29.77
C ALA A 2 9.04 13.54 -28.80
N GLU A 3 9.06 12.23 -29.06
CA GLU A 3 8.41 11.23 -28.20
C GLU A 3 9.06 11.11 -26.82
N PHE A 4 10.39 11.28 -26.74
CA PHE A 4 11.13 11.29 -25.46
C PHE A 4 10.80 12.53 -24.63
N LEU A 5 10.66 13.70 -25.26
CA LEU A 5 10.21 14.92 -24.60
C LEU A 5 8.78 14.75 -24.07
N LYS A 6 7.86 14.23 -24.90
CA LYS A 6 6.48 13.94 -24.49
C LYS A 6 6.39 12.91 -23.36
N PHE A 7 7.24 11.89 -23.36
CA PHE A 7 7.34 10.93 -22.26
C PHE A 7 7.81 11.62 -20.97
N LYS A 8 8.85 12.48 -21.04
CA LYS A 8 9.32 13.23 -19.87
C LYS A 8 8.25 14.19 -19.33
N GLU A 9 7.60 14.97 -20.19
CA GLU A 9 6.46 15.83 -19.82
C GLU A 9 5.29 15.06 -19.19
N THR A 10 5.18 13.75 -19.45
CA THR A 10 4.18 12.88 -18.83
C THR A 10 4.67 12.39 -17.46
N GLN A 11 5.94 12.00 -17.31
CA GLN A 11 6.52 11.65 -16.00
C GLN A 11 6.57 12.84 -15.04
N ASP A 12 7.00 14.02 -15.52
CA ASP A 12 7.13 15.22 -14.69
C ASP A 12 5.77 15.57 -14.03
N LYS A 13 4.64 15.33 -14.72
CA LYS A 13 3.27 15.49 -14.17
C LYS A 13 2.84 14.39 -13.20
N TRP A 14 3.27 13.14 -13.40
CA TRP A 14 3.01 12.08 -12.41
C TRP A 14 3.80 12.32 -11.12
N ASN A 15 5.01 12.87 -11.23
CA ASN A 15 5.78 13.30 -10.06
C ASN A 15 5.09 14.49 -9.36
N GLU A 16 4.64 15.51 -10.11
CA GLU A 16 3.85 16.63 -9.58
C GLU A 16 2.58 16.16 -8.84
N ILE A 17 1.86 15.16 -9.37
CA ILE A 17 0.71 14.55 -8.68
C ILE A 17 1.14 13.85 -7.38
N ASN A 18 2.16 12.99 -7.42
CA ASN A 18 2.67 12.29 -6.22
C ASN A 18 3.22 13.25 -5.15
N GLU A 19 3.80 14.39 -5.53
CA GLU A 19 4.32 15.41 -4.61
C GLU A 19 3.19 16.32 -4.03
N LEU A 20 2.02 16.35 -4.67
CA LEU A 20 0.82 17.04 -4.20
C LEU A 20 -0.17 16.13 -3.44
N GLU A 21 -0.09 14.81 -3.63
CA GLU A 21 -0.78 13.84 -2.79
C GLU A 21 -0.14 13.81 -1.39
N HIS A 22 -0.81 14.44 -0.43
CA HIS A 22 -0.44 14.31 0.99
C HIS A 22 -0.40 12.83 1.39
N GLU A 23 0.67 12.39 2.07
CA GLU A 23 0.68 11.07 2.70
C GLU A 23 -0.55 10.94 3.61
N TYR A 24 -1.37 9.90 3.38
CA TYR A 24 -2.65 9.68 4.07
C TYR A 24 -2.51 9.46 5.59
N ILE A 25 -1.28 9.26 6.05
CA ILE A 25 -0.84 9.17 7.44
C ILE A 25 0.52 9.89 7.54
N THR A 26 0.85 10.42 8.70
CA THR A 26 2.18 11.00 8.98
C THR A 26 3.26 9.93 9.18
N GLU A 27 4.53 10.38 9.14
CA GLU A 27 5.73 9.60 9.51
C GLU A 27 5.55 8.90 10.88
N GLU A 28 5.05 9.64 11.88
CA GLU A 28 4.80 9.18 13.24
C GLU A 28 3.68 8.12 13.30
N GLU A 29 2.58 8.34 12.57
CA GLU A 29 1.49 7.36 12.46
C GLU A 29 1.93 6.09 11.71
N ARG A 30 2.79 6.21 10.69
CA ARG A 30 3.36 5.05 9.99
C ARG A 30 4.27 4.23 10.92
N LEU A 31 5.15 4.87 11.67
CA LEU A 31 5.99 4.22 12.69
C LEU A 31 5.14 3.55 13.78
N HIS A 32 4.04 4.17 14.21
CA HIS A 32 3.11 3.58 15.18
C HIS A 32 2.42 2.33 14.62
N LEU A 33 2.01 2.33 13.35
CA LEU A 33 1.44 1.17 12.67
C LEU A 33 2.48 0.05 12.43
N GLU A 34 3.74 0.39 12.19
CA GLU A 34 4.86 -0.57 12.12
C GLU A 34 5.12 -1.22 13.49
N ASP A 35 5.13 -0.44 14.57
CA ASP A 35 5.27 -0.93 15.96
C ASP A 35 4.10 -1.84 16.38
N ILE A 36 2.85 -1.48 16.04
CA ILE A 36 1.68 -2.33 16.25
C ILE A 36 1.80 -3.64 15.47
N LYS A 37 2.20 -3.59 14.20
CA LYS A 37 2.42 -4.80 13.39
C LYS A 37 3.49 -5.70 14.02
N LEU A 38 4.64 -5.16 14.39
CA LEU A 38 5.75 -5.94 14.97
C LEU A 38 5.42 -6.58 16.33
N LYS A 39 4.39 -6.07 17.04
CA LYS A 39 3.90 -6.59 18.33
C LYS A 39 2.62 -7.44 18.21
N GLY A 40 2.02 -7.51 17.02
CA GLY A 40 0.80 -8.27 16.78
C GLY A 40 1.04 -9.78 16.74
N GLU A 41 0.09 -10.55 17.25
CA GLU A 41 0.00 -11.98 16.94
C GLU A 41 -0.60 -12.13 15.52
N PHE A 42 0.16 -12.74 14.62
CA PHE A 42 -0.28 -13.00 13.24
C PHE A 42 -0.87 -14.40 13.12
N ILE A 43 -2.08 -14.49 12.56
CA ILE A 43 -2.68 -15.73 12.11
C ILE A 43 -2.41 -15.91 10.60
N ASP A 44 -2.17 -17.15 10.16
CA ASP A 44 -2.07 -17.45 8.73
C ASP A 44 -3.45 -17.31 8.05
N GLN A 45 -3.46 -16.98 6.75
CA GLN A 45 -4.72 -16.83 6.02
C GLN A 45 -5.57 -18.12 6.04
N ASP A 46 -4.95 -19.30 5.98
CA ASP A 46 -5.69 -20.57 5.93
C ASP A 46 -6.19 -21.01 7.30
N ASP A 47 -5.49 -20.64 8.38
CA ASP A 47 -6.01 -20.82 9.74
C ASP A 47 -7.14 -19.82 10.06
N LEU A 48 -7.06 -18.58 9.59
CA LEU A 48 -8.13 -17.59 9.72
C LEU A 48 -9.40 -18.00 8.95
N LEU A 49 -9.27 -18.43 7.68
CA LEU A 49 -10.41 -18.92 6.89
C LEU A 49 -11.08 -20.12 7.55
N LYS A 50 -10.28 -21.02 8.13
CA LYS A 50 -10.72 -22.20 8.88
C LYS A 50 -11.42 -21.84 10.20
N GLU A 51 -10.96 -20.82 10.93
CA GLU A 51 -11.66 -20.31 12.12
C GLU A 51 -13.00 -19.66 11.77
N LEU A 52 -13.03 -18.87 10.68
CA LEU A 52 -14.26 -18.23 10.16
C LEU A 52 -15.22 -19.22 9.47
N GLY A 53 -14.80 -20.47 9.24
CA GLY A 53 -15.58 -21.49 8.54
C GLY A 53 -15.77 -21.25 7.04
N ILE A 54 -14.97 -20.37 6.44
CA ILE A 54 -15.04 -19.99 5.02
C ILE A 54 -14.23 -20.98 4.19
N ASN A 55 -14.79 -21.46 3.08
CA ASN A 55 -14.05 -22.29 2.15
C ASN A 55 -13.14 -21.42 1.28
N LYS A 56 -11.86 -21.78 1.14
CA LYS A 56 -10.89 -21.06 0.28
C LYS A 56 -11.28 -21.01 -1.20
N ASN A 57 -12.30 -21.77 -1.62
CA ASN A 57 -12.89 -21.72 -2.96
C ASN A 57 -14.09 -20.75 -3.10
N GLU A 58 -14.44 -20.02 -2.04
CA GLU A 58 -15.52 -19.01 -2.00
C GLU A 58 -14.98 -17.56 -2.11
N ILE A 59 -13.69 -17.40 -2.42
CA ILE A 59 -12.93 -16.14 -2.55
C ILE A 59 -12.16 -16.16 -3.87
#